data_AF-A0A8G1RTQ2-F1
#
_entry.id   AF-A0A8G1RTQ2-F1
#
_cell.length_a   1.000
_cell.length_b   1.000
_cell.length_c   1.000
_cell.angle_alpha   90.00
_cell.angle_beta   90.00
_cell.angle_gamma   90.00
#
_symmetry.space_group_name_H-M   'P 1'
#
loop_
_entity.id
_entity.type
_entity.pdbx_description
1 polymer ?
#
loop_
_entity_poly.entity_id
_entity_poly.type
_entity_poly.pdbx_seq_one_letter_code
_entity_poly.pdbx_strand_id
1 'polypeptide(L)'
;IHEHGLPSLAPFLGRDYVGLDAARQYFECLGAHLRYEGMRFEDEAEWVVDGARGVVVVRGWARFVAKRTGQGWGEGFVYRLRLGGDSGGEGDGDGEVKVKEYFVWADTGAAYLALRGEL
;
A
#
# COMPACT_ATOMS: atom_id res chain seq x y z
N ILE A 1 -5.64 -4.02 -5.55
CA ILE A 1 -4.47 -3.82 -4.65
C ILE A 1 -3.52 -4.99 -4.86
N HIS A 2 -2.22 -4.74 -4.92
CA HIS A 2 -1.18 -5.78 -4.91
C HIS A 2 0.02 -5.30 -4.10
N GLU A 3 0.37 -6.00 -3.03
CA GLU A 3 1.62 -5.76 -2.30
C GLU A 3 2.64 -6.79 -2.73
N HIS A 4 3.74 -6.33 -3.34
CA HIS A 4 4.75 -7.20 -3.92
C HIS A 4 5.56 -7.91 -2.82
N GLY A 5 5.77 -9.21 -3.03
CA GLY A 5 6.49 -10.06 -2.10
C GLY A 5 6.16 -11.52 -2.34
N LEU A 6 6.87 -12.42 -1.66
CA LEU A 6 6.53 -13.84 -1.66
C LEU A 6 5.39 -14.09 -0.65
N PRO A 7 4.29 -14.75 -1.04
CA PRO A 7 3.17 -15.05 -0.13
C PRO A 7 3.55 -15.83 1.13
N SER A 8 4.67 -16.57 1.09
CA SER A 8 5.19 -17.32 2.23
C SER A 8 5.81 -16.44 3.33
N LEU A 9 6.10 -15.17 3.05
CA LEU A 9 6.76 -14.25 3.99
C LEU A 9 5.75 -13.55 4.92
N ALA A 10 4.58 -13.19 4.41
CA ALA A 10 3.51 -12.62 5.20
C ALA A 10 2.16 -12.79 4.48
N PRO A 11 1.04 -12.89 5.22
CA PRO A 11 -0.25 -13.28 4.65
C PRO A 11 -0.86 -12.22 3.71
N PHE A 12 -0.36 -10.99 3.71
CA PHE A 12 -0.85 -9.90 2.87
C PHE A 12 -0.09 -9.73 1.54
N LEU A 13 1.04 -10.45 1.35
CA LEU A 13 1.96 -10.29 0.22
C LEU A 13 1.61 -11.18 -0.98
N GLY A 14 2.00 -10.73 -2.17
CA GLY A 14 2.09 -11.53 -3.40
C GLY A 14 0.76 -12.02 -3.95
N ARG A 15 -0.34 -11.34 -3.62
CA ARG A 15 -1.69 -11.68 -4.09
C ARG A 15 -2.48 -10.45 -4.50
N ASP A 16 -3.35 -10.64 -5.49
CA ASP A 16 -4.25 -9.60 -5.97
C ASP A 16 -5.52 -9.52 -5.14
N TYR A 17 -5.90 -8.29 -4.79
CA TYR A 17 -7.19 -7.97 -4.20
C TYR A 17 -7.97 -7.07 -5.15
N VAL A 18 -9.02 -7.63 -5.76
CA VAL A 18 -9.81 -6.98 -6.81
C VAL A 18 -11.22 -6.69 -6.32
N GLY A 19 -11.67 -5.45 -6.51
CA GLY A 19 -12.96 -4.97 -6.00
C GLY A 19 -12.89 -4.44 -4.57
N LEU A 20 -13.96 -3.78 -4.13
CA LEU A 20 -14.02 -3.06 -2.85
C LEU A 20 -13.94 -4.01 -1.65
N ASP A 21 -14.61 -5.17 -1.71
CA ASP A 21 -14.59 -6.16 -0.63
C ASP A 21 -13.19 -6.76 -0.45
N ALA A 22 -12.49 -7.07 -1.54
CA ALA A 22 -11.12 -7.57 -1.46
C ALA A 22 -10.15 -6.47 -0.99
N ALA A 23 -10.36 -5.21 -1.40
CA ALA A 23 -9.59 -4.09 -0.89
C ALA A 23 -9.73 -3.94 0.63
N ARG A 24 -10.96 -4.10 1.15
CA ARG A 24 -11.20 -4.14 2.60
C ARG A 24 -10.44 -5.29 3.27
N GLN A 25 -10.52 -6.50 2.71
CA GLN A 25 -9.78 -7.67 3.24
C GLN A 25 -8.27 -7.45 3.29
N TYR A 26 -7.69 -6.75 2.31
CA TYR A 26 -6.28 -6.37 2.33
C TYR A 26 -5.93 -5.53 3.56
N PHE A 27 -6.65 -4.42 3.79
CA PHE A 27 -6.38 -3.54 4.92
C PHE A 27 -6.68 -4.18 6.28
N GLU A 28 -7.73 -5.00 6.36
CA GLU A 28 -8.00 -5.80 7.56
C GLU A 28 -6.88 -6.83 7.83
N CYS A 29 -6.40 -7.52 6.80
CA CYS A 29 -5.30 -8.48 6.91
C CYS A 29 -3.99 -7.79 7.32
N LEU A 30 -3.60 -6.71 6.65
CA LEU A 30 -2.41 -5.92 6.98
C LEU A 30 -2.53 -5.37 8.41
N GLY A 31 -3.67 -4.77 8.75
CA GLY A 31 -3.96 -4.21 10.06
C GLY A 31 -4.05 -5.25 11.18
N ALA A 32 -4.38 -6.50 10.90
CA ALA A 32 -4.34 -7.57 11.90
C ALA A 32 -2.89 -7.93 12.31
N HIS A 33 -1.93 -7.74 11.42
CA HIS A 33 -0.53 -8.16 11.61
C HIS A 33 0.39 -7.01 12.01
N LEU A 34 0.19 -5.84 11.41
CA LEU A 34 1.06 -4.68 11.57
C LEU A 34 0.29 -3.47 12.08
N ARG A 35 1.00 -2.60 12.80
CA ARG A 35 0.65 -1.20 13.00
C ARG A 35 1.81 -0.34 12.55
N TYR A 36 1.56 0.92 12.24
CA TYR A 36 2.61 1.86 11.85
C TYR A 36 2.57 3.14 12.67
N GLU A 37 3.71 3.82 12.74
CA GLU A 37 3.91 5.07 13.47
C GLU A 37 4.67 6.06 12.57
N GLY A 38 4.29 7.35 12.65
CA GLY A 38 5.04 8.43 12.02
C GLY A 38 5.17 8.31 10.50
N MET A 39 4.12 7.83 9.82
CA MET A 39 4.11 7.73 8.37
C MET A 39 4.23 9.11 7.72
N ARG A 40 5.16 9.24 6.78
CA ARG A 40 5.38 10.43 5.97
C ARG A 40 5.69 10.04 4.53
N PHE A 41 5.46 10.96 3.62
CA PHE A 41 5.78 10.80 2.20
C PHE A 41 6.83 11.82 1.79
N GLU A 42 7.45 11.58 0.65
CA GLU A 42 8.30 12.57 0.00
C GLU A 42 7.48 13.79 -0.44
N ASP A 43 8.15 14.93 -0.60
CA ASP A 43 7.53 16.17 -1.08
C ASP A 43 6.89 15.98 -2.45
N GLU A 44 5.80 16.69 -2.73
CA GLU A 44 5.05 16.59 -3.99
C GLU A 44 5.92 16.83 -5.23
N ALA A 45 6.95 17.67 -5.10
CA ALA A 45 7.90 17.97 -6.17
C ALA A 45 8.75 16.74 -6.58
N GLU A 46 8.88 15.74 -5.71
CA GLU A 46 9.65 14.51 -5.93
C GLU A 46 8.79 13.37 -6.50
N TRP A 47 7.47 13.55 -6.58
CA TRP A 47 6.57 12.52 -7.08
C TRP A 47 6.82 12.24 -8.57
N VAL A 48 6.77 10.97 -8.94
CA VAL A 48 6.82 10.59 -10.37
C VAL A 48 5.38 10.49 -10.89
N VAL A 49 5.00 11.42 -11.76
CA VAL A 49 3.63 11.54 -12.29
C VAL A 49 3.59 11.24 -13.78
N ASP A 50 2.75 10.28 -14.17
CA ASP A 50 2.33 10.03 -15.55
C ASP A 50 0.87 10.48 -15.70
N GLY A 51 0.69 11.75 -16.05
CA GLY A 51 -0.63 12.36 -16.20
C GLY A 51 -1.47 11.75 -17.33
N ALA A 52 -0.83 11.24 -18.39
CA ALA A 52 -1.54 10.62 -19.51
C ALA A 52 -2.21 9.30 -19.10
N ARG A 53 -1.64 8.60 -18.12
CA ARG A 53 -2.18 7.34 -17.57
C ARG A 53 -2.86 7.50 -16.22
N GLY A 54 -2.87 8.71 -15.66
CA GLY A 54 -3.36 8.99 -14.32
C GLY A 54 -2.59 8.21 -13.24
N VAL A 55 -1.29 8.00 -13.43
CA VAL A 55 -0.45 7.24 -12.48
C VAL A 55 0.43 8.19 -11.68
N VAL A 56 0.53 7.94 -10.39
CA VAL A 56 1.51 8.59 -9.50
C VAL A 56 2.30 7.52 -8.75
N VAL A 57 3.61 7.70 -8.63
CA VAL A 57 4.48 6.88 -7.80
C VAL A 57 5.07 7.76 -6.71
N VAL A 58 4.90 7.34 -5.47
CA VAL A 58 5.39 8.05 -4.29
C VAL A 58 6.19 7.13 -3.37
N ARG A 59 7.23 7.67 -2.76
CA ARG A 59 7.99 7.04 -1.67
C ARG A 59 7.47 7.52 -0.33
N GLY A 60 7.43 6.60 0.63
CA GLY A 60 7.04 6.87 2.00
C GLY A 60 7.95 6.19 3.01
N TRP A 61 7.90 6.69 4.24
CA TRP A 61 8.64 6.16 5.37
C TRP A 61 7.73 6.08 6.58
N ALA A 62 7.85 5.00 7.35
CA ALA A 62 7.16 4.83 8.62
C ALA A 62 7.96 3.87 9.52
N ARG A 63 7.63 3.83 10.81
CA ARG A 63 8.01 2.69 11.65
C ARG A 63 6.87 1.67 11.63
N PHE A 64 7.13 0.46 11.15
CA PHE A 64 6.17 -0.63 11.26
C PHE A 64 6.47 -1.47 12.50
N VAL A 65 5.41 -2.03 13.10
CA VAL A 65 5.50 -2.87 14.28
C VAL A 65 4.59 -4.08 14.10
N ALA A 66 5.17 -5.26 14.22
CA ALA A 66 4.44 -6.52 14.25
C ALA A 66 3.63 -6.61 15.55
N LYS A 67 2.30 -6.66 15.43
CA LYS A 67 1.38 -6.63 16.59
C LYS A 67 1.59 -7.82 17.53
N ARG A 68 1.87 -9.00 16.96
CA ARG A 68 2.04 -10.24 17.73
C ARG A 68 3.30 -10.24 18.59
N THR A 69 4.42 -9.75 18.06
CA THR A 69 5.74 -9.88 18.67
C THR A 69 6.21 -8.58 19.32
N GLY A 70 5.62 -7.45 18.94
CA GLY A 70 6.04 -6.11 19.36
C GLY A 70 7.31 -5.61 18.66
N GLN A 71 7.96 -6.44 17.85
CA GLN A 71 9.15 -6.05 17.09
C GLN A 71 8.79 -5.06 15.97
N GLY A 72 9.66 -4.09 15.71
CA GLY A 72 9.40 -3.08 14.71
C GLY A 72 10.66 -2.49 14.08
N TRP A 73 10.55 -2.11 12.83
CA TRP A 73 11.63 -1.60 11.98
C TRP A 73 11.27 -0.26 11.37
N GLY A 74 12.29 0.50 10.96
CA GLY A 74 12.10 1.64 10.08
C GLY A 74 11.98 1.15 8.64
N GLU A 75 10.93 1.58 7.95
CA GLU A 75 10.60 1.14 6.60
C GLU A 75 10.68 2.29 5.62
N GLY A 76 11.13 1.99 4.41
CA GLY A 76 11.00 2.84 3.23
C GLY A 76 10.24 2.07 2.16
N PHE A 77 9.04 2.54 1.82
CA PHE A 77 8.14 1.84 0.89
C PHE A 77 7.80 2.72 -0.32
N VAL A 78 7.32 2.09 -1.38
CA VAL A 78 6.87 2.75 -2.61
C VAL A 78 5.41 2.40 -2.87
N TYR A 79 4.60 3.40 -3.16
CA TYR A 79 3.27 3.22 -3.71
C TYR A 79 3.24 3.62 -5.18
N ARG A 80 2.64 2.77 -6.02
CA ARG A 80 2.19 3.16 -7.37
C ARG A 80 0.67 3.16 -7.36
N LEU A 81 0.07 4.33 -7.55
CA LEU A 81 -1.36 4.54 -7.58
C LEU A 81 -1.80 4.89 -9.00
N ARG A 82 -2.83 4.23 -9.50
CA ARG A 82 -3.54 4.69 -10.70
C ARG A 82 -4.87 5.29 -10.29
N LEU A 83 -5.11 6.51 -10.72
CA LEU A 83 -6.33 7.28 -10.50
C LEU A 83 -7.25 7.15 -11.72
N GLY A 84 -8.55 7.32 -11.49
CA GLY A 84 -9.54 7.40 -12.57
C GLY A 84 -10.93 7.76 -12.04
N GLY A 85 -11.76 8.33 -12.90
CA GLY A 85 -13.16 8.64 -12.56
C GLY A 85 -14.04 7.39 -12.47
N ASP A 86 -15.22 7.54 -11.86
CA ASP A 86 -16.32 6.60 -12.04
C ASP A 86 -17.08 6.98 -13.32
N SER A 87 -16.96 6.18 -14.38
CA SER A 87 -17.67 6.36 -15.66
C SER A 87 -19.18 6.05 -15.58
N GLY A 88 -19.79 6.20 -14.41
CA GLY A 88 -21.17 5.77 -14.10
C GLY A 88 -22.26 6.82 -14.32
N GLY A 89 -21.95 8.01 -14.84
CA GLY A 89 -22.95 9.03 -15.13
C GLY A 89 -22.49 9.99 -16.22
N GLU A 90 -23.27 10.06 -17.30
CA GLU A 90 -23.21 11.18 -18.25
C GLU A 90 -23.66 12.45 -17.50
N GLY A 91 -22.71 13.30 -17.14
CA GLY A 91 -22.98 14.58 -16.51
C GLY A 91 -21.73 15.43 -16.43
N ASP A 92 -21.76 16.61 -17.07
CA ASP A 92 -20.72 17.63 -17.11
C ASP A 92 -20.41 18.21 -15.71
N GLY A 93 -19.63 17.49 -14.91
CA GLY A 93 -19.09 17.98 -13.64
C GLY A 93 -17.89 17.15 -13.19
N ASP A 94 -16.87 17.80 -12.61
CA ASP A 94 -15.66 17.19 -12.06
C ASP A 94 -15.97 15.88 -11.32
N GLY A 95 -15.83 14.75 -12.03
CA GLY A 95 -16.10 13.44 -11.47
C GLY A 95 -15.13 13.15 -10.33
N GLU A 96 -15.62 12.50 -9.28
CA GLU A 96 -14.78 12.10 -8.15
C GLU A 96 -13.64 11.18 -8.65
N VAL A 97 -12.40 11.64 -8.50
CA VAL A 97 -11.22 10.87 -8.85
C VAL A 97 -10.96 9.83 -7.75
N LYS A 98 -10.95 8.54 -8.12
CA LYS A 98 -10.73 7.43 -7.20
C LYS A 98 -9.46 6.66 -7.53
N VAL A 99 -8.88 6.02 -6.52
CA VAL A 99 -7.80 5.04 -6.70
C VAL A 99 -8.37 3.78 -7.34
N LYS A 100 -7.88 3.43 -8.53
CA LYS A 100 -8.26 2.25 -9.31
C LYS A 100 -7.22 1.14 -9.22
N GLU A 101 -5.94 1.48 -9.05
CA GLU A 101 -4.87 0.52 -8.74
C GLU A 101 -4.04 1.05 -7.57
N TYR A 102 -3.61 0.14 -6.71
CA TYR A 102 -2.80 0.42 -5.53
C TYR A 102 -1.75 -0.69 -5.43
N PHE A 103 -0.52 -0.39 -5.83
CA PHE A 103 0.61 -1.31 -5.73
C PHE A 103 1.61 -0.84 -4.69
N VAL A 104 2.19 -1.78 -3.96
CA VAL A 104 3.12 -1.51 -2.85
C VAL A 104 4.38 -2.35 -2.99
N TRP A 105 5.53 -1.72 -2.74
CA TRP A 105 6.82 -2.38 -2.51
C TRP A 105 7.38 -1.91 -1.17
N ALA A 106 7.83 -2.85 -0.34
CA ALA A 106 8.37 -2.62 1.00
C ALA A 106 9.39 -3.72 1.37
N ASP A 107 10.06 -3.61 2.51
CA ASP A 107 10.97 -4.64 3.02
C ASP A 107 10.22 -5.86 3.59
N THR A 108 9.93 -6.81 2.70
CA THR A 108 9.28 -8.07 3.06
C THR A 108 10.13 -8.98 3.96
N GLY A 109 11.46 -8.78 3.99
CA GLY A 109 12.37 -9.53 4.86
C GLY A 109 12.27 -9.05 6.31
N ALA A 110 12.27 -7.74 6.52
CA ALA A 110 12.04 -7.15 7.84
C ALA A 110 10.65 -7.53 8.38
N ALA A 111 9.61 -7.48 7.54
CA ALA A 111 8.27 -7.93 7.92
C ALA A 111 8.26 -9.41 8.34
N TYR A 112 8.90 -10.29 7.56
CA TYR A 112 9.00 -11.73 7.86
C TYR A 112 9.66 -11.99 9.22
N LEU A 113 10.83 -11.38 9.47
CA LEU A 113 11.57 -11.55 10.73
C LEU A 113 10.76 -11.00 11.92
N ALA A 114 10.18 -9.81 11.77
CA ALA A 114 9.39 -9.17 12.83
C ALA A 114 8.17 -10.01 13.22
N LEU A 115 7.45 -10.58 12.24
CA LEU A 115 6.28 -11.44 12.51
C LEU A 115 6.64 -12.72 13.26
N ARG A 116 7.89 -13.18 13.15
CA ARG A 116 8.41 -14.39 13.79
C ARG A 116 9.08 -14.13 15.15
N GLY A 117 9.42 -12.89 15.46
CA GLY A 117 10.17 -12.57 16.67
C GLY A 117 11.68 -12.70 16.48
N GLU A 118 12.15 -12.57 15.23
CA GLU A 118 13.52 -12.83 14.79
C GLU A 118 14.21 -11.56 14.25
N LEU A 119 13.54 -10.39 14.35
CA LEU A 119 14.08 -9.08 13.94
C LEU A 119 15.11 -8.54 14.95
#